data_AF-A0A0L0FLF9-F1
#
_entry.id   AF-A0A0L0FLF9-F1
#
_cell.length_a   1.000
_cell.length_b   1.000
_cell.length_c   1.000
_cell.angle_alpha   90.00
_cell.angle_beta   90.00
_cell.angle_gamma   90.00
#
_symmetry.space_group_name_H-M   'P 1'
#
loop_
_entity.id
_entity.type
_entity.pdbx_description
1 polymer ?
#
loop_
_entity_poly.entity_id
_entity_poly.type
_entity_poly.pdbx_seq_one_letter_code
_entity_poly.pdbx_strand_id
1 'polypeptide(L)'
;MIGEFCLENSAEIFGNSDPKAATVRAQEIYDQLDTITSYMLVVGTVWLGLYYIVSRCKCMPYFDRTDTFTLKLNNRSPPQRFSILFRDFDEYAMVHVFLWCLKDVMWQEDIAWGYMCIYVPTFILLIDVLYLSATHRGQFMEFAHSIITVLWLLSNGLWAYGELVEDDDSVDITTRHVYSFPSNPTTDTRLHWRYAAGCVFVVALTLVMVSHMAWMVCTHTGVLPLQYGYETLDTELSEELVQAEELDSDLGGYESPKARQSKVVVKGYI
;
A
#
# COMPACT_ATOMS: atom_id res chain seq x y z
N MET A 1 14.23 -12.51 4.16
CA MET A 1 13.75 -13.01 2.84
C MET A 1 14.76 -12.92 1.68
N ILE A 2 14.93 -11.80 0.94
CA ILE A 2 15.90 -11.78 -0.20
C ILE A 2 17.33 -12.10 0.29
N GLY A 3 17.71 -11.57 1.45
CA GLY A 3 18.98 -11.89 2.10
C GLY A 3 19.15 -13.38 2.41
N GLU A 4 18.09 -14.06 2.87
CA GLU A 4 18.12 -15.50 3.14
C GLU A 4 18.26 -16.32 1.86
N PHE A 5 17.54 -15.96 0.79
CA PHE A 5 17.73 -16.60 -0.51
C PHE A 5 19.18 -16.44 -1.02
N CYS A 6 19.82 -15.30 -0.76
CA CYS A 6 21.23 -15.09 -1.08
C CYS A 6 22.18 -15.93 -0.21
N LEU A 7 21.86 -16.16 1.07
CA LEU A 7 22.61 -17.06 1.94
C LEU A 7 22.53 -18.51 1.44
N GLU A 8 21.32 -18.97 1.09
CA GLU A 8 21.05 -20.32 0.60
C GLU A 8 21.79 -20.63 -0.71
N ASN A 9 22.01 -19.62 -1.57
CA ASN A 9 22.63 -19.75 -2.89
C ASN A 9 24.01 -19.06 -3.02
N SER A 10 24.70 -18.87 -1.89
CA SER A 10 25.95 -18.09 -1.81
C SER A 10 27.05 -18.55 -2.79
N ALA A 11 27.22 -19.85 -3.01
CA ALA A 11 28.23 -20.37 -3.93
C ALA A 11 27.99 -19.97 -5.40
N GLU A 12 26.72 -19.97 -5.83
CA GLU A 12 26.33 -19.56 -7.19
C GLU A 12 26.51 -18.05 -7.38
N ILE A 13 26.16 -17.26 -6.36
CA ILE A 13 26.22 -15.80 -6.41
C ILE A 13 27.66 -15.27 -6.42
N PHE A 14 28.53 -15.83 -5.56
CA PHE A 14 29.89 -15.30 -5.38
C PHE A 14 30.95 -15.95 -6.28
N GLY A 15 30.59 -16.98 -7.07
CA GLY A 15 31.50 -17.63 -8.03
C GLY A 15 32.78 -18.19 -7.41
N ASN A 16 32.77 -18.48 -6.12
CA ASN A 16 33.94 -18.89 -5.35
C ASN A 16 34.12 -20.42 -5.38
N SER A 17 35.37 -20.87 -5.58
CA SER A 17 35.72 -22.30 -5.57
C SER A 17 35.70 -22.93 -4.18
N ASP A 18 35.75 -22.12 -3.11
CA ASP A 18 35.57 -22.57 -1.73
C ASP A 18 34.16 -22.20 -1.23
N PRO A 19 33.24 -23.19 -1.11
CA PRO A 19 31.88 -22.96 -0.62
C PRO A 19 31.85 -22.33 0.77
N LYS A 20 32.81 -22.67 1.66
CA LYS A 20 32.83 -22.16 3.03
C LYS A 20 33.12 -20.66 3.05
N ALA A 21 34.11 -20.22 2.27
CA ALA A 21 34.42 -18.81 2.14
C ALA A 21 33.26 -18.01 1.53
N ALA A 22 32.53 -18.61 0.58
CA ALA A 22 31.32 -17.99 0.01
C ALA A 22 30.21 -17.81 1.06
N THR A 23 29.94 -18.83 1.88
CA THR A 23 28.94 -18.75 2.95
C THR A 23 29.31 -17.73 4.02
N VAL A 24 30.57 -17.69 4.48
CA VAL A 24 31.03 -16.70 5.46
C VAL A 24 30.83 -15.29 4.93
N ARG A 25 31.23 -15.03 3.68
CA ARG A 25 31.05 -13.72 3.05
C ARG A 25 29.58 -13.35 2.88
N ALA A 26 28.74 -14.33 2.51
CA ALA A 26 27.30 -14.11 2.39
C ALA A 26 26.68 -13.73 3.73
N GLN A 27 27.10 -14.39 4.82
CA GLN A 27 26.67 -14.08 6.18
C GLN A 27 27.08 -12.66 6.58
N GLU A 28 28.34 -12.27 6.35
CA GLU A 28 28.82 -10.91 6.65
C GLU A 28 28.00 -9.84 5.92
N ILE A 29 27.65 -10.07 4.64
CA ILE A 29 26.81 -9.15 3.86
C ILE A 29 25.39 -9.14 4.42
N TYR A 30 24.83 -10.31 4.74
CA TYR A 30 23.50 -10.42 5.33
C TYR A 30 23.42 -9.64 6.64
N ASP A 31 24.35 -9.85 7.57
CA ASP A 31 24.36 -9.19 8.89
C ASP A 31 24.45 -7.67 8.75
N GLN A 32 25.24 -7.17 7.78
CA GLN A 32 25.32 -5.75 7.48
C GLN A 32 24.01 -5.19 6.93
N LEU A 33 23.39 -5.87 5.96
CA LEU A 33 22.13 -5.45 5.37
C LEU A 33 20.97 -5.54 6.36
N ASP A 34 20.99 -6.54 7.23
CA ASP A 34 20.02 -6.74 8.30
C ASP A 34 20.06 -5.57 9.29
N THR A 35 21.26 -5.22 9.76
CA THR A 35 21.48 -4.06 10.64
C THR A 35 21.00 -2.76 10.01
N ILE A 36 21.32 -2.52 8.73
CA ILE A 36 20.88 -1.31 8.01
C ILE A 36 19.36 -1.30 7.87
N THR A 37 18.77 -2.43 7.49
CA THR A 37 17.32 -2.58 7.34
C THR A 37 16.60 -2.29 8.65
N SER A 38 17.08 -2.85 9.76
CA SER A 38 16.52 -2.59 11.09
C SER A 38 16.49 -1.08 11.41
N TYR A 39 17.63 -0.38 11.25
CA TYR A 39 17.67 1.06 11.50
C TYR A 39 16.74 1.85 10.57
N MET A 40 16.71 1.53 9.28
CA MET A 40 15.82 2.19 8.33
C MET A 40 14.35 2.00 8.71
N LEU A 41 13.99 0.80 9.15
CA LEU A 41 12.62 0.44 9.52
C LEU A 41 12.18 1.12 10.82
N VAL A 42 13.04 1.16 11.83
CA VAL A 42 12.78 1.89 13.09
C VAL A 42 12.62 3.38 12.82
N VAL A 43 13.56 3.99 12.08
CA VAL A 43 13.50 5.42 11.74
C VAL A 43 12.24 5.72 10.92
N GLY A 44 11.92 4.90 9.92
CA GLY A 44 10.71 5.03 9.12
C GLY A 44 9.44 4.94 9.96
N THR A 45 9.38 4.00 10.90
CA THR A 45 8.24 3.82 11.81
C THR A 45 8.08 5.00 12.76
N VAL A 46 9.18 5.50 13.36
CA VAL A 46 9.17 6.69 14.22
C VAL A 46 8.72 7.92 13.42
N TRP A 47 9.24 8.09 12.22
CA TRP A 47 8.87 9.20 11.34
C TRP A 47 7.38 9.17 10.98
N LEU A 48 6.85 8.00 10.61
CA LEU A 48 5.42 7.82 10.35
C LEU A 48 4.60 8.10 11.61
N GLY A 49 5.02 7.61 12.78
CA GLY A 49 4.36 7.90 14.06
C GLY A 49 4.31 9.39 14.37
N LEU A 50 5.43 10.11 14.18
CA LEU A 50 5.49 11.57 14.33
C LEU A 50 4.59 12.29 13.33
N TYR A 51 4.59 11.86 12.08
CA TYR A 51 3.66 12.37 11.06
C TYR A 51 2.21 12.22 11.50
N TYR A 52 1.83 11.04 12.02
CA TYR A 52 0.49 10.82 12.56
C TYR A 52 0.19 11.66 13.80
N ILE A 53 1.14 11.87 14.71
CA ILE A 53 0.90 12.74 15.87
C ILE A 53 0.67 14.18 15.41
N VAL A 54 1.51 14.66 14.48
CA VAL A 54 1.45 16.03 13.95
C VAL A 54 0.18 16.26 13.14
N SER A 55 -0.22 15.32 12.28
CA SER A 55 -1.42 15.46 11.43
C SER A 55 -2.73 15.58 12.23
N ARG A 56 -2.70 15.16 13.51
CA ARG A 56 -3.85 15.26 14.44
C ARG A 56 -3.97 16.63 15.08
N CYS A 57 -2.89 17.41 15.09
CA CYS A 57 -2.89 18.77 15.59
C CYS A 57 -3.62 19.68 14.60
N LYS A 58 -4.95 19.83 14.76
CA LYS A 58 -5.82 20.71 13.95
C LYS A 58 -5.35 22.17 13.85
N CYS A 59 -4.52 22.61 14.78
CA CYS A 59 -4.00 23.97 14.86
C CYS A 59 -2.70 24.19 14.07
N MET A 60 -2.14 23.16 13.41
CA MET A 60 -0.89 23.34 12.67
C MET A 60 -1.17 24.04 11.33
N PRO A 61 -0.61 25.24 11.08
CA PRO A 61 -0.76 25.91 9.80
C PRO A 61 -0.17 25.03 8.69
N TYR A 62 -0.75 25.11 7.48
CA TYR A 62 -0.40 24.30 6.29
C TYR A 62 -0.82 22.82 6.32
N PHE A 63 -1.32 22.29 7.44
CA PHE A 63 -1.93 20.95 7.51
C PHE A 63 -3.45 20.96 7.40
N ASP A 64 -4.05 22.13 7.15
CA ASP A 64 -5.48 22.19 6.95
C ASP A 64 -5.84 21.68 5.55
N ARG A 65 -6.36 20.45 5.48
CA ARG A 65 -6.92 19.80 4.28
C ARG A 65 -8.22 20.46 3.80
N THR A 66 -8.38 21.76 4.01
CA THR A 66 -9.49 22.58 3.48
C THR A 66 -9.22 23.07 2.06
N ASP A 67 -8.06 22.71 1.49
CA ASP A 67 -7.79 22.99 0.09
C ASP A 67 -8.89 22.34 -0.78
N THR A 68 -9.39 23.11 -1.75
CA THR A 68 -10.53 22.73 -2.59
C THR A 68 -10.26 21.46 -3.38
N PHE A 69 -8.99 21.16 -3.66
CA PHE A 69 -8.56 19.97 -4.36
C PHE A 69 -8.72 18.70 -3.50
N THR A 70 -8.27 18.72 -2.25
CA THR A 70 -8.36 17.63 -1.27
C THR A 70 -9.81 17.37 -0.90
N LEU A 71 -10.62 18.42 -0.75
CA LEU A 71 -12.08 18.26 -0.57
C LEU A 71 -12.72 17.57 -1.78
N LYS A 72 -12.33 17.93 -3.02
CA LYS A 72 -12.81 17.25 -4.22
C LYS A 72 -12.35 15.79 -4.31
N LEU A 73 -11.13 15.51 -3.89
CA LEU A 73 -10.60 14.14 -3.83
C LEU A 73 -11.38 13.30 -2.80
N ASN A 74 -11.54 13.84 -1.59
CA ASN A 74 -12.27 13.22 -0.49
C ASN A 74 -13.77 13.02 -0.77
N ASN A 75 -14.40 13.87 -1.58
CA ASN A 75 -15.80 13.71 -1.97
C ASN A 75 -16.07 12.40 -2.73
N ARG A 76 -15.03 11.75 -3.26
CA ARG A 76 -15.12 10.45 -3.96
C ARG A 76 -14.62 9.27 -3.12
N SER A 77 -14.08 9.55 -1.93
CA SER A 77 -13.64 8.51 -1.02
C SER A 77 -14.86 7.85 -0.34
N PRO A 78 -14.75 6.57 0.07
CA PRO A 78 -15.77 5.93 0.88
C PRO A 78 -16.10 6.73 2.14
N PRO A 79 -17.30 6.53 2.74
CA PRO A 79 -17.64 7.18 3.98
C PRO A 79 -16.62 6.80 5.05
N GLN A 80 -16.24 7.81 5.81
CA GLN A 80 -15.31 7.70 6.92
C GLN A 80 -15.75 6.63 7.93
N ARG A 81 -14.84 5.71 8.25
CA ARG A 81 -14.98 4.78 9.38
C ARG A 81 -14.35 5.40 10.62
N PHE A 82 -14.92 5.11 11.79
CA PHE A 82 -14.42 5.59 13.09
C PHE A 82 -14.11 7.08 13.11
N SER A 83 -15.12 7.93 12.91
CA SER A 83 -14.93 9.39 12.81
C SER A 83 -14.34 10.08 14.04
N ILE A 84 -14.34 9.38 15.19
CA ILE A 84 -13.63 9.81 16.40
C ILE A 84 -12.11 9.66 16.23
N LEU A 85 -11.67 8.64 15.50
CA LEU A 85 -10.27 8.22 15.35
C LEU A 85 -9.64 8.60 14.02
N PHE A 86 -10.38 8.93 12.97
CA PHE A 86 -9.81 9.35 11.68
C PHE A 86 -10.56 10.59 11.21
N ARG A 87 -9.94 11.50 10.45
CA ARG A 87 -10.58 12.70 9.88
C ARG A 87 -11.28 12.39 8.56
N ASP A 88 -10.66 11.57 7.73
CA ASP A 88 -11.15 11.15 6.42
C ASP A 88 -10.78 9.68 6.14
N PHE A 89 -11.29 9.15 5.03
CA PHE A 89 -10.99 7.78 4.61
C PHE A 89 -9.51 7.59 4.29
N ASP A 90 -8.83 8.61 3.75
CA ASP A 90 -7.42 8.50 3.39
C ASP A 90 -6.54 8.34 4.63
N GLU A 91 -6.81 9.08 5.72
CA GLU A 91 -6.12 8.88 6.99
C GLU A 91 -6.39 7.48 7.55
N TYR A 92 -7.63 7.00 7.47
CA TYR A 92 -8.00 5.64 7.85
C TYR A 92 -7.23 4.59 7.04
N ALA A 93 -7.20 4.75 5.72
CA ALA A 93 -6.48 3.87 4.82
C ALA A 93 -4.98 3.89 5.18
N MET A 94 -4.35 5.05 5.28
CA MET A 94 -2.91 5.16 5.51
C MET A 94 -2.44 4.54 6.85
N VAL A 95 -3.32 4.36 7.83
CA VAL A 95 -2.97 3.74 9.13
C VAL A 95 -2.44 2.32 8.96
N HIS A 96 -2.88 1.57 7.93
CA HIS A 96 -2.30 0.26 7.66
C HIS A 96 -0.80 0.34 7.42
N VAL A 97 -0.29 1.41 6.79
CA VAL A 97 1.14 1.58 6.49
C VAL A 97 1.94 1.71 7.78
N PHE A 98 1.43 2.48 8.76
CA PHE A 98 2.09 2.59 10.06
C PHE A 98 2.09 1.25 10.81
N LEU A 99 0.94 0.59 10.88
CA LEU A 99 0.84 -0.71 11.54
C LEU A 99 1.72 -1.75 10.83
N TRP A 100 1.81 -1.69 9.51
CA TRP A 100 2.69 -2.54 8.73
C TRP A 100 4.15 -2.32 9.10
N CYS A 101 4.65 -1.07 9.06
CA CYS A 101 6.04 -0.79 9.47
C CYS A 101 6.30 -1.24 10.90
N LEU A 102 5.37 -0.99 11.82
CA LEU A 102 5.48 -1.44 13.20
C LEU A 102 5.50 -2.98 13.32
N LYS A 103 4.70 -3.71 12.52
CA LYS A 103 4.75 -5.17 12.47
C LYS A 103 6.13 -5.65 12.04
N ASP A 104 6.71 -5.01 11.03
CA ASP A 104 7.99 -5.41 10.48
C ASP A 104 9.11 -5.12 11.48
N VAL A 105 9.02 -4.04 12.28
CA VAL A 105 9.95 -3.80 13.41
C VAL A 105 9.84 -4.92 14.42
N MET A 106 8.63 -5.32 14.82
CA MET A 106 8.44 -6.41 15.78
C MET A 106 8.96 -7.74 15.25
N TRP A 107 8.84 -7.98 13.95
CA TRP A 107 9.41 -9.15 13.27
C TRP A 107 10.94 -9.13 13.30
N GLN A 108 11.54 -8.00 12.92
CA GLN A 108 12.99 -7.81 12.87
C GLN A 108 13.66 -7.98 14.24
N GLU A 109 13.00 -7.52 15.31
CA GLU A 109 13.50 -7.64 16.68
C GLU A 109 13.17 -9.01 17.33
N ASP A 110 12.70 -9.99 16.53
CA ASP A 110 12.32 -11.33 16.97
C ASP A 110 11.25 -11.35 18.10
N ILE A 111 10.33 -10.39 18.06
CA ILE A 111 9.23 -10.26 19.04
C ILE A 111 7.97 -10.88 18.45
N ALA A 112 7.93 -12.22 18.39
CA ALA A 112 6.84 -13.00 17.77
C ALA A 112 5.42 -12.60 18.24
N TRP A 113 5.24 -12.38 19.55
CA TRP A 113 3.94 -11.98 20.08
C TRP A 113 3.56 -10.55 19.67
N GLY A 114 4.54 -9.64 19.66
CA GLY A 114 4.37 -8.27 19.18
C GLY A 114 3.99 -8.24 17.69
N TYR A 115 4.65 -9.07 16.88
CA TYR A 115 4.30 -9.27 15.46
C TYR A 115 2.83 -9.66 15.30
N MET A 116 2.37 -10.71 16.00
CA MET A 116 0.98 -11.16 15.90
C MET A 116 -0.03 -10.11 16.36
N CYS A 117 0.27 -9.41 17.46
CA CYS A 117 -0.59 -8.34 17.98
C CYS A 117 -0.77 -7.18 17.01
N ILE A 118 0.21 -6.91 16.12
CA ILE A 118 0.13 -5.84 15.12
C ILE A 118 -0.31 -6.36 13.74
N TYR A 119 0.07 -7.59 13.37
CA TYR A 119 -0.32 -8.21 12.11
C TYR A 119 -1.85 -8.35 11.99
N VAL A 120 -2.51 -8.87 13.04
CA VAL A 120 -3.96 -9.09 13.03
C VAL A 120 -4.75 -7.78 12.78
N PRO A 121 -4.55 -6.67 13.53
CA PRO A 121 -5.26 -5.44 13.25
C PRO A 121 -4.89 -4.84 11.88
N THR A 122 -3.64 -4.99 11.43
CA THR A 122 -3.22 -4.56 10.07
C THR A 122 -4.04 -5.28 9.00
N PHE A 123 -4.15 -6.60 9.13
CA PHE A 123 -4.88 -7.44 8.18
C PHE A 123 -6.38 -7.12 8.17
N ILE A 124 -7.00 -6.97 9.34
CA ILE A 124 -8.43 -6.60 9.45
C ILE A 124 -8.69 -5.23 8.81
N LEU A 125 -7.84 -4.24 9.09
CA LEU A 125 -7.98 -2.90 8.52
C LEU A 125 -7.89 -2.94 7.00
N LEU A 126 -6.92 -3.70 6.46
CA LEU A 126 -6.72 -3.80 5.03
C LEU A 126 -7.88 -4.53 4.31
N ILE A 127 -8.47 -5.55 4.94
CA ILE A 127 -9.69 -6.20 4.43
C ILE A 127 -10.88 -5.24 4.42
N ASP A 128 -11.04 -4.41 5.46
CA ASP A 128 -12.11 -3.39 5.47
C ASP A 128 -11.88 -2.30 4.41
N VAL A 129 -10.63 -1.83 4.22
CA VAL A 129 -10.27 -0.92 3.13
C VAL A 129 -10.61 -1.55 1.76
N LEU A 130 -10.22 -2.81 1.54
CA LEU A 130 -10.54 -3.54 0.32
C LEU A 130 -12.07 -3.63 0.11
N TYR A 131 -12.83 -3.94 1.15
CA TYR A 131 -14.29 -4.01 1.10
C TYR A 131 -14.93 -2.66 0.75
N LEU A 132 -14.44 -1.57 1.36
CA LEU A 132 -14.93 -0.22 1.09
C LEU A 132 -14.62 0.22 -0.34
N SER A 133 -13.41 -0.06 -0.83
CA SER A 133 -13.02 0.22 -2.22
C SER A 133 -13.78 -0.65 -3.23
N ALA A 134 -14.15 -1.89 -2.88
CA ALA A 134 -14.96 -2.77 -3.72
C ALA A 134 -16.41 -2.31 -3.86
N THR A 135 -16.96 -1.72 -2.81
CA THR A 135 -18.36 -1.26 -2.76
C THR A 135 -18.55 0.15 -3.33
N HIS A 136 -17.49 0.97 -3.38
CA HIS A 136 -17.52 2.31 -3.95
C HIS A 136 -17.19 2.31 -5.44
N ARG A 137 -18.08 2.88 -6.25
CA ARG A 137 -17.88 3.00 -7.70
C ARG A 137 -16.77 4.01 -8.01
N GLY A 138 -16.03 3.76 -9.08
CA GLY A 138 -14.99 4.68 -9.58
C GLY A 138 -13.62 4.54 -8.91
N GLN A 139 -13.41 3.58 -8.01
CA GLN A 139 -12.16 3.38 -7.28
C GLN A 139 -11.37 2.13 -7.73
N PHE A 140 -11.39 1.81 -9.02
CA PHE A 140 -10.77 0.58 -9.53
C PHE A 140 -9.26 0.46 -9.20
N MET A 141 -8.51 1.56 -9.30
CA MET A 141 -7.08 1.55 -9.00
C MET A 141 -6.80 1.30 -7.52
N GLU A 142 -7.55 1.95 -6.62
CA GLU A 142 -7.46 1.71 -5.17
C GLU A 142 -7.86 0.29 -4.80
N PHE A 143 -8.91 -0.24 -5.43
CA PHE A 143 -9.33 -1.62 -5.26
C PHE A 143 -8.23 -2.61 -5.70
N ALA A 144 -7.65 -2.42 -6.89
CA ALA A 144 -6.56 -3.25 -7.39
C ALA A 144 -5.32 -3.17 -6.48
N HIS A 145 -4.95 -1.96 -6.06
CA HIS A 145 -3.86 -1.75 -5.10
C HIS A 145 -4.12 -2.45 -3.76
N SER A 146 -5.35 -2.37 -3.26
CA SER A 146 -5.75 -3.04 -2.02
C SER A 146 -5.68 -4.56 -2.13
N ILE A 147 -6.10 -5.15 -3.26
CA ILE A 147 -5.93 -6.60 -3.52
C ILE A 147 -4.46 -7.00 -3.45
N ILE A 148 -3.61 -6.26 -4.17
CA ILE A 148 -2.17 -6.51 -4.22
C ILE A 148 -1.59 -6.47 -2.81
N THR A 149 -1.96 -5.44 -2.05
CA THR A 149 -1.47 -5.21 -0.69
C THR A 149 -1.94 -6.32 0.26
N VAL A 150 -3.18 -6.82 0.10
CA VAL A 150 -3.69 -7.97 0.86
C VAL A 150 -2.92 -9.24 0.52
N LEU A 151 -2.69 -9.53 -0.76
CA LEU A 151 -1.93 -10.70 -1.19
C LEU A 151 -0.49 -10.65 -0.66
N TRP A 152 0.14 -9.47 -0.70
CA TRP A 152 1.47 -9.28 -0.15
C TRP A 152 1.51 -9.50 1.37
N LEU A 153 0.52 -8.96 2.10
CA LEU A 153 0.41 -9.16 3.54
C LEU A 153 0.14 -10.63 3.90
N LEU A 154 -0.68 -11.34 3.11
CA LEU A 154 -0.91 -12.77 3.25
C LEU A 154 0.38 -13.57 3.05
N SER A 155 1.19 -13.24 2.04
CA SER A 155 2.49 -13.88 1.84
C SER A 155 3.42 -13.69 3.05
N ASN A 156 3.49 -12.47 3.60
CA ASN A 156 4.23 -12.21 4.84
C ASN A 156 3.70 -13.05 6.00
N GLY A 157 2.37 -13.16 6.14
CA GLY A 157 1.74 -13.99 7.16
C GLY A 157 2.07 -15.47 7.02
N LEU A 158 2.03 -16.02 5.79
CA LEU A 158 2.39 -17.41 5.50
C LEU A 158 3.87 -17.68 5.77
N TRP A 159 4.74 -16.74 5.42
CA TRP A 159 6.17 -16.84 5.72
C TRP A 159 6.40 -16.89 7.24
N ALA A 160 5.87 -15.90 7.96
CA ALA A 160 6.02 -15.81 9.40
C ALA A 160 5.40 -17.01 10.13
N TYR A 161 4.27 -17.51 9.64
CA TYR A 161 3.66 -18.73 10.16
C TYR A 161 4.58 -19.94 9.99
N GLY A 162 5.25 -20.05 8.84
CA GLY A 162 6.26 -21.08 8.59
C GLY A 162 7.34 -21.08 9.66
N GLU A 163 7.97 -19.93 9.91
CA GLU A 163 9.07 -19.83 10.89
C GLU A 163 8.63 -19.99 12.35
N LEU A 164 7.44 -19.49 12.71
CA LEU A 164 6.96 -19.53 14.09
C LEU A 164 6.41 -20.89 14.51
N VAL A 165 5.83 -21.65 13.59
CA VAL A 165 5.19 -22.94 13.90
C VAL A 165 6.13 -24.10 13.64
N GLU A 166 6.91 -24.02 12.57
CA GLU A 166 7.86 -25.04 12.18
C GLU A 166 9.26 -24.47 12.44
N ASP A 167 9.85 -24.83 13.58
CA ASP A 167 11.20 -24.41 13.95
C ASP A 167 12.17 -24.76 12.81
N ASP A 168 12.62 -23.77 12.05
CA ASP A 168 13.45 -24.01 10.88
C ASP A 168 14.74 -24.73 11.28
N ASP A 169 15.26 -24.49 12.50
CA ASP A 169 16.45 -25.15 13.07
C ASP A 169 16.29 -26.65 13.27
N SER A 170 15.06 -27.15 13.20
CA SER A 170 14.79 -28.58 13.16
C SER A 170 14.94 -29.21 11.75
N VAL A 171 15.02 -28.40 10.68
CA VAL A 171 15.20 -28.87 9.29
C VAL A 171 16.68 -29.12 9.03
N ASP A 172 17.00 -30.34 8.58
CA ASP A 172 18.37 -30.70 8.22
C ASP A 172 18.93 -29.77 7.12
N ILE A 173 20.19 -29.37 7.28
CA ILE A 173 20.84 -28.42 6.38
C ILE A 173 20.89 -28.92 4.93
N THR A 174 20.99 -30.24 4.71
CA THR A 174 20.98 -30.80 3.35
C THR A 174 19.61 -30.62 2.70
N THR A 175 18.52 -30.76 3.46
CA THR A 175 17.17 -30.49 2.98
C THR A 175 16.97 -29.01 2.65
N ARG A 176 17.50 -28.09 3.47
CA ARG A 176 17.45 -26.64 3.18
C ARG A 176 18.24 -26.30 1.90
N HIS A 177 19.39 -26.93 1.67
CA HIS A 177 20.16 -26.71 0.44
C HIS A 177 19.50 -27.28 -0.82
N VAL A 178 18.64 -28.30 -0.70
CA VAL A 178 17.87 -28.83 -1.84
C VAL A 178 16.67 -27.95 -2.18
N TYR A 179 16.12 -27.26 -1.19
CA TYR A 179 15.05 -26.30 -1.39
C TYR A 179 15.53 -25.14 -2.24
N SER A 180 14.83 -24.88 -3.34
CA SER A 180 15.05 -23.68 -4.14
C SER A 180 13.73 -23.16 -4.70
N PHE A 181 13.40 -21.92 -4.37
CA PHE A 181 12.28 -21.23 -5.01
C PHE A 181 12.77 -20.55 -6.31
N PRO A 182 12.05 -20.67 -7.44
CA PRO A 182 10.78 -21.36 -7.65
C PRO A 182 10.92 -22.82 -8.15
N SER A 183 12.14 -23.34 -8.29
CA SER A 183 12.43 -24.51 -9.11
C SER A 183 12.17 -25.87 -8.44
N ASN A 184 12.45 -26.00 -7.14
CA ASN A 184 12.41 -27.27 -6.42
C ASN A 184 11.65 -27.14 -5.09
N PRO A 185 10.35 -27.46 -5.05
CA PRO A 185 9.66 -27.66 -3.78
C PRO A 185 10.24 -28.90 -3.09
N THR A 186 10.57 -28.78 -1.80
CA THR A 186 11.05 -29.90 -0.98
C THR A 186 9.89 -30.82 -0.57
N THR A 187 10.22 -32.08 -0.25
CA THR A 187 9.28 -33.02 0.35
C THR A 187 9.00 -32.72 1.83
N ASP A 188 9.84 -31.91 2.46
CA ASP A 188 9.66 -31.51 3.86
C ASP A 188 8.49 -30.54 3.99
N THR A 189 7.48 -30.93 4.79
CA THR A 189 6.25 -30.15 4.98
C THR A 189 6.51 -28.81 5.64
N ARG A 190 7.62 -28.65 6.37
CA ARG A 190 7.97 -27.43 7.09
C ARG A 190 8.22 -26.25 6.15
N LEU A 191 8.85 -26.53 5.01
CA LEU A 191 9.18 -25.52 3.99
C LEU A 191 8.03 -25.29 3.00
N HIS A 192 6.90 -26.01 3.11
CA HIS A 192 5.73 -25.80 2.23
C HIS A 192 5.13 -24.41 2.41
N TRP A 193 5.16 -23.86 3.64
CA TRP A 193 4.67 -22.52 3.92
C TRP A 193 5.54 -21.43 3.28
N ARG A 194 6.87 -21.58 3.33
CA ARG A 194 7.82 -20.69 2.62
C ARG A 194 7.59 -20.74 1.11
N TYR A 195 7.43 -21.94 0.54
CA TYR A 195 7.12 -22.08 -0.89
C TYR A 195 5.78 -21.43 -1.27
N ALA A 196 4.74 -21.66 -0.48
CA ALA A 196 3.43 -21.05 -0.68
C ALA A 196 3.50 -19.52 -0.61
N ALA A 197 4.20 -18.98 0.39
CA ALA A 197 4.46 -17.54 0.50
C ALA A 197 5.16 -17.00 -0.75
N GLY A 198 6.21 -17.68 -1.24
CA GLY A 198 6.89 -17.34 -2.49
C GLY A 198 5.95 -17.29 -3.69
N CYS A 199 5.07 -18.29 -3.85
CA CYS A 199 4.06 -18.29 -4.91
C CYS A 199 3.11 -17.09 -4.82
N VAL A 200 2.59 -16.78 -3.62
CA VAL A 200 1.68 -15.65 -3.43
C VAL A 200 2.40 -14.31 -3.68
N PHE A 201 3.69 -14.18 -3.31
CA PHE A 201 4.51 -13.02 -3.68
C PHE A 201 4.66 -12.86 -5.19
N VAL A 202 4.93 -13.93 -5.92
CA VAL A 202 5.05 -13.86 -7.39
C VAL A 202 3.73 -13.39 -8.01
N VAL A 203 2.59 -13.87 -7.51
CA VAL A 203 1.27 -13.40 -7.94
C VAL A 203 1.10 -11.91 -7.63
N ALA A 204 1.39 -11.48 -6.40
CA ALA A 204 1.27 -10.09 -5.99
C ALA A 204 2.19 -9.17 -6.83
N LEU A 205 3.45 -9.56 -7.05
CA LEU A 205 4.42 -8.82 -7.85
C LEU A 205 4.00 -8.74 -9.33
N THR A 206 3.47 -9.83 -9.87
CA THR A 206 2.93 -9.84 -11.25
C THR A 206 1.79 -8.83 -11.37
N LEU A 207 0.88 -8.80 -10.40
CA LEU A 207 -0.21 -7.81 -10.36
C LEU A 207 0.32 -6.38 -10.22
N VAL A 208 1.33 -6.13 -9.37
CA VAL A 208 2.01 -4.83 -9.28
C VAL A 208 2.52 -4.40 -10.65
N MET A 209 3.25 -5.27 -11.34
CA MET A 209 3.82 -4.97 -12.65
C MET A 209 2.73 -4.67 -13.68
N VAL A 210 1.68 -5.47 -13.74
CA VAL A 210 0.54 -5.26 -14.64
C VAL A 210 -0.17 -3.93 -14.34
N SER A 211 -0.46 -3.65 -13.08
CA SER A 211 -1.10 -2.40 -12.66
C SER A 211 -0.26 -1.17 -12.98
N HIS A 212 1.06 -1.24 -12.77
CA HIS A 212 1.98 -0.14 -13.11
C HIS A 212 2.13 0.04 -14.62
N MET A 213 2.22 -1.05 -15.39
CA MET A 213 2.23 -0.97 -16.85
C MET A 213 0.96 -0.33 -17.39
N ALA A 214 -0.22 -0.74 -16.89
CA ALA A 214 -1.49 -0.12 -17.24
C ALA A 214 -1.50 1.38 -16.88
N TRP A 215 -1.05 1.73 -15.68
CA TRP A 215 -0.95 3.13 -15.25
C TRP A 215 -0.01 3.97 -16.12
N MET A 216 1.17 3.43 -16.49
CA MET A 216 2.12 4.10 -17.39
C MET A 216 1.52 4.32 -18.79
N VAL A 217 0.86 3.32 -19.35
CA VAL A 217 0.18 3.44 -20.67
C VAL A 217 -0.89 4.51 -20.61
N CYS A 218 -1.77 4.47 -19.61
CA CYS A 218 -2.80 5.48 -19.37
C CYS A 218 -2.23 6.89 -19.24
N THR A 219 -1.17 7.04 -18.45
CA THR A 219 -0.50 8.33 -18.25
C THR A 219 0.09 8.84 -19.57
N HIS A 220 0.72 7.97 -20.36
CA HIS A 220 1.32 8.33 -21.64
C HIS A 220 0.28 8.68 -22.71
N THR A 221 -0.89 8.03 -22.71
CA THR A 221 -1.96 8.33 -23.69
C THR A 221 -2.78 9.56 -23.32
N GLY A 222 -2.53 10.19 -22.17
CA GLY A 222 -3.37 11.24 -21.62
C GLY A 222 -4.75 10.73 -21.16
N VAL A 223 -5.03 9.45 -21.37
CA VAL A 223 -6.17 8.74 -20.79
C VAL A 223 -5.70 8.24 -19.43
N LEU A 224 -5.44 9.18 -18.50
CA LEU A 224 -5.50 8.80 -17.10
C LEU A 224 -6.84 8.08 -16.95
N PRO A 225 -6.93 6.98 -16.18
CA PRO A 225 -8.22 6.50 -15.72
C PRO A 225 -8.75 7.59 -14.79
N LEU A 226 -9.20 8.70 -15.39
CA LEU A 226 -10.17 9.62 -14.85
C LEU A 226 -11.24 8.67 -14.38
N GLN A 227 -11.30 8.51 -13.06
CA GLN A 227 -12.32 7.73 -12.39
C GLN A 227 -13.61 8.01 -13.14
N TYR A 228 -14.14 6.97 -13.81
CA TYR A 228 -15.07 7.01 -14.96
C TYR A 228 -16.38 7.78 -14.73
N GLY A 229 -16.51 8.52 -13.63
CA GLY A 229 -17.57 9.47 -13.32
C GLY A 229 -17.12 10.93 -13.18
N TYR A 230 -15.97 11.38 -13.69
CA TYR A 230 -15.73 12.83 -13.84
C TYR A 230 -16.53 13.42 -15.00
N GLU A 231 -16.50 12.78 -16.18
CA GLU A 231 -17.22 13.31 -17.33
C GLU A 231 -18.74 13.29 -17.14
N THR A 232 -19.32 12.23 -16.56
CA THR A 232 -20.77 12.19 -16.33
C THR A 232 -21.22 13.18 -15.26
N LEU A 233 -20.46 13.33 -14.18
CA LEU A 233 -20.84 14.24 -13.09
C LEU A 233 -20.65 15.71 -13.48
N ASP A 234 -19.59 16.05 -14.22
CA ASP A 234 -19.43 17.40 -14.75
C ASP A 234 -20.51 17.72 -15.79
N THR A 235 -20.96 16.73 -16.57
CA THR A 235 -22.09 16.88 -17.48
C THR A 235 -23.39 17.14 -16.70
N GLU A 236 -23.72 16.29 -15.72
CA GLU A 236 -24.93 16.45 -14.88
C GLU A 236 -24.92 17.78 -14.10
N LEU A 237 -23.80 18.16 -13.49
CA LEU A 237 -23.68 19.41 -12.75
C LEU A 237 -23.75 20.63 -13.68
N SER A 238 -23.18 20.52 -14.89
CA SER A 238 -23.32 21.57 -15.91
C SER A 238 -24.75 21.70 -16.39
N GLU A 239 -25.49 20.59 -16.54
CA GLU A 239 -26.91 20.60 -16.92
C GLU A 239 -27.77 21.20 -15.80
N GLU A 240 -27.53 20.86 -14.53
CA GLU A 240 -28.25 21.48 -13.39
C GLU A 240 -27.97 22.98 -13.27
N LEU A 241 -26.72 23.42 -13.48
CA LEU A 241 -26.37 24.84 -13.47
C LEU A 241 -27.03 25.61 -14.62
N VAL A 242 -27.03 25.03 -15.82
CA VAL A 242 -27.71 25.62 -16.99
C VAL A 242 -29.22 25.72 -16.74
N GLN A 243 -29.86 24.67 -16.20
CA GLN A 243 -31.28 24.69 -15.85
C GLN A 243 -31.60 25.74 -14.77
N ALA A 244 -30.73 25.91 -13.77
CA ALA A 244 -30.90 26.93 -12.74
C ALA A 244 -30.78 28.36 -13.31
N GLU A 245 -29.85 28.59 -14.24
CA GLU A 245 -29.72 29.88 -14.95
C GLU A 245 -30.92 30.17 -15.86
N GLU A 246 -31.45 29.17 -16.57
CA GLU A 246 -32.66 29.32 -17.40
C GLU A 246 -33.89 29.68 -16.54
N LEU A 247 -34.06 29.00 -15.40
CA LEU A 247 -35.17 29.25 -14.47
C LEU A 247 -35.12 30.66 -13.87
N ASP A 248 -33.92 31.18 -13.56
CA ASP A 248 -33.73 32.55 -13.06
C ASP A 248 -34.00 33.59 -14.17
N SER A 249 -33.70 33.26 -15.42
CA SER A 249 -34.01 34.12 -16.56
C SER A 249 -35.52 34.25 -16.80
N ASP A 250 -36.27 33.16 -16.62
CA ASP A 250 -37.73 33.11 -16.82
C ASP A 250 -38.52 33.76 -15.68
N LEU A 251 -37.96 33.81 -14.46
CA LEU A 251 -38.59 34.46 -13.30
C LEU A 251 -38.51 35.99 -13.33
N GLY A 252 -38.02 36.58 -14.43
CA GLY A 252 -38.11 38.01 -14.67
C GLY A 252 -37.08 38.80 -13.87
N GLY A 253 -35.79 38.56 -14.17
CA GLY A 253 -34.71 39.55 -14.08
C GLY A 253 -34.78 40.52 -12.91
N TYR A 254 -34.78 40.02 -11.67
CA TYR A 254 -34.40 40.88 -10.56
C TYR A 254 -32.87 40.98 -10.56
N GLU A 255 -32.35 42.02 -11.22
CA GLU A 255 -30.91 42.33 -11.21
C GLU A 255 -30.43 42.48 -9.75
N SER A 256 -29.92 41.40 -9.16
CA SER A 256 -29.21 41.44 -7.90
C SER A 256 -27.86 42.13 -8.13
N PRO A 257 -27.57 43.28 -7.50
CA PRO A 257 -26.36 44.08 -7.78
C PRO A 257 -25.03 43.40 -7.40
N LYS A 258 -25.03 42.13 -6.99
CA LYS A 258 -23.85 41.41 -6.49
C LYS A 258 -23.23 40.43 -7.50
N ALA A 259 -23.85 40.15 -8.64
CA ALA A 259 -23.37 39.13 -9.58
C ALA A 259 -22.24 39.58 -10.55
N ARG A 260 -21.69 40.79 -10.41
CA ARG A 260 -20.72 41.34 -11.40
C ARG A 260 -19.24 41.04 -11.14
N GLN A 261 -18.87 40.25 -10.13
CA GLN A 261 -17.45 40.07 -9.75
C GLN A 261 -16.83 38.68 -9.87
N SER A 262 -17.54 37.64 -10.34
CA SER A 262 -16.93 36.30 -10.52
C SER A 262 -16.94 35.83 -11.98
N LYS A 263 -16.50 36.67 -12.92
CA LYS A 263 -15.92 36.17 -14.18
C LYS A 263 -14.49 35.72 -13.88
N VAL A 264 -14.36 34.57 -13.22
CA VAL A 264 -13.07 33.89 -13.10
C VAL A 264 -12.79 33.25 -14.45
N VAL A 265 -11.81 33.80 -15.14
CA VAL A 265 -11.26 33.29 -16.39
C VAL A 265 -10.71 31.89 -16.13
N VAL A 266 -11.45 30.85 -16.52
CA VAL A 266 -10.92 29.50 -16.65
C VAL A 266 -10.04 29.50 -17.91
N LYS A 267 -8.76 29.83 -17.74
CA LYS A 267 -7.75 29.54 -18.75
C LYS A 267 -7.50 28.03 -18.74
N GLY A 268 -7.92 27.37 -19.81
CA GLY A 268 -7.57 25.98 -20.07
C GLY A 268 -6.05 25.80 -20.10
N TYR A 269 -5.59 24.81 -19.34
CA TYR A 269 -4.27 24.22 -19.53
C TYR A 269 -4.50 22.91 -20.27
N ILE A 270 -3.95 22.87 -21.50
CA ILE A 270 -3.64 21.65 -22.26
C ILE A 270 -2.29 21.15 -21.76
#